data_AF-A0A1H3TEZ1-F1
#
_entry.id   AF-A0A1H3TEZ1-F1
#
_cell.length_a   1.000
_cell.length_b   1.000
_cell.length_c   1.000
_cell.angle_alpha   90.00
_cell.angle_beta   90.00
_cell.angle_gamma   90.00
#
_symmetry.space_group_name_H-M   'P 1'
#
loop_
_entity.id
_entity.type
_entity.pdbx_description
1 polymer ?
#
loop_
_entity_poly.entity_id
_entity_poly.type
_entity_poly.pdbx_seq_one_letter_code
_entity_poly.pdbx_strand_id
1 'polypeptide(L)'
;MTQSGTGVNVSLSAAAQNDLALASAQAVVDTYAKLDRYFRKDRWLGAQNSYRRDTVMAIKNDVTNGGVNQKHLAEYIAASAPLHASDGWSFLGRAMQSHLAGDTGAARHLAYYAELRAAMSILAAHGVGVFDKQHFVVTSPTSVTKVSGAGATHTFTWQALQWWSTKPGSWSLVGDVIRPYGRNLSEWLGAAPKYSGWGPIATSWIESLGLDIQRVANDQFSRNEASYRPNRVVEPDLVDTSASARFAINLWRALEPGPNGFPNLDLHLLRVTFERAFEAVEGAGPTARPGPFAAAANAIAKVAGVGQTSSRTANFLMRSQQPLDLDILRNAAQDSASSDRSHHMHVMSRAALLLVLATTASRRLIEDAGSGLDDTSFWWEALGVERGIWRTAPATNDLRDFWEDISDELDVVEDWLDRDVGNYTSLDLAAACPRIFSRLAQFELPGLWGMSA
;
A
#
# COMPACT_ATOMS: atom_id res chain seq x y z
N MET A 1 -24.42 -14.70 -19.50
CA MET A 1 -24.35 -13.32 -20.04
C MET A 1 -23.06 -12.70 -19.54
N THR A 2 -22.01 -12.81 -20.34
CA THR A 2 -20.70 -12.19 -20.12
C THR A 2 -20.77 -10.74 -20.61
N GLN A 3 -21.18 -9.82 -19.75
CA GLN A 3 -20.72 -8.44 -19.93
C GLN A 3 -19.28 -8.41 -19.42
N SER A 4 -18.33 -8.61 -20.33
CA SER A 4 -16.99 -8.08 -20.16
C SER A 4 -17.17 -6.58 -20.00
N GLY A 5 -17.15 -6.10 -18.75
CA GLY A 5 -17.25 -4.68 -18.47
C GLY A 5 -16.20 -3.96 -19.28
N THR A 6 -16.62 -2.99 -20.09
CA THR A 6 -15.70 -2.00 -20.64
C THR A 6 -14.93 -1.44 -19.44
N GLY A 7 -13.62 -1.66 -19.39
CA GLY A 7 -12.77 -1.29 -18.24
C GLY A 7 -13.01 0.17 -17.83
N VAL A 8 -12.78 0.48 -16.55
CA VAL A 8 -12.88 1.86 -16.07
C VAL A 8 -12.02 2.74 -16.99
N ASN A 9 -12.60 3.76 -17.64
CA ASN A 9 -11.79 4.69 -18.42
C ASN A 9 -10.87 5.45 -17.46
N VAL A 10 -9.61 5.04 -17.36
CA VAL A 10 -8.60 5.65 -16.49
C VAL A 10 -8.02 6.95 -17.04
N SER A 11 -8.55 7.48 -18.16
CA SER A 11 -8.07 8.73 -18.74
C SER A 11 -8.78 9.96 -18.15
N LEU A 12 -7.98 10.89 -17.63
CA LEU A 12 -8.45 12.23 -17.25
C LEU A 12 -8.67 13.13 -18.48
N SER A 13 -9.61 14.07 -18.36
CA SER A 13 -9.73 15.18 -19.32
C SER A 13 -8.46 16.04 -19.32
N ALA A 14 -8.14 16.69 -20.44
CA ALA A 14 -6.97 17.58 -20.53
C ALA A 14 -7.00 18.71 -19.50
N ALA A 15 -8.20 19.24 -19.19
CA ALA A 15 -8.37 20.25 -18.15
C ALA A 15 -8.00 19.69 -16.75
N ALA A 16 -8.49 18.51 -16.40
CA ALA A 16 -8.14 17.87 -15.14
C ALA A 16 -6.63 17.56 -15.03
N GLN A 17 -5.99 17.17 -16.13
CA GLN A 17 -4.54 16.96 -16.16
C GLN A 17 -3.74 18.24 -15.94
N ASN A 18 -4.19 19.36 -16.53
CA ASN A 18 -3.58 20.67 -16.32
C ASN A 18 -3.74 21.13 -14.86
N ASP A 19 -4.92 20.94 -14.27
CA ASP A 19 -5.17 21.28 -12.87
C ASP A 19 -4.33 20.40 -11.93
N LEU A 20 -4.22 19.09 -12.19
CA LEU A 20 -3.35 18.19 -11.43
C LEU A 20 -1.88 18.57 -11.50
N ALA A 21 -1.41 19.12 -12.62
CA ALA A 21 -0.04 19.58 -12.78
C ALA A 21 0.33 20.76 -11.85
N LEU A 22 -0.67 21.42 -11.25
CA LEU A 22 -0.47 22.48 -10.26
C LEU A 22 -0.20 21.95 -8.84
N ALA A 23 -0.44 20.67 -8.59
CA ALA A 23 -0.21 20.07 -7.27
C ALA A 23 1.27 20.15 -6.88
N SER A 24 1.53 20.54 -5.64
CA SER A 24 2.89 20.71 -5.11
C SER A 24 3.11 19.87 -3.86
N ALA A 25 3.92 18.82 -3.98
CA ALA A 25 4.33 17.99 -2.84
C ALA A 25 5.06 18.83 -1.78
N GLN A 26 5.94 19.76 -2.18
CA GLN A 26 6.61 20.67 -1.25
C GLN A 26 5.61 21.55 -0.50
N ALA A 27 4.55 22.04 -1.17
CA ALA A 27 3.53 22.82 -0.50
C ALA A 27 2.77 21.99 0.56
N VAL A 28 2.60 20.68 0.34
CA VAL A 28 2.02 19.77 1.35
C VAL A 28 2.98 19.60 2.52
N VAL A 29 4.28 19.39 2.27
CA VAL A 29 5.32 19.33 3.32
C VAL A 29 5.30 20.60 4.18
N ASP A 30 5.34 21.77 3.56
CA ASP A 30 5.30 23.06 4.25
C ASP A 30 3.98 23.29 5.01
N THR A 31 2.87 22.70 4.53
CA THR A 31 1.57 22.73 5.20
C THR A 31 1.55 21.78 6.40
N TYR A 32 2.10 20.58 6.25
CA TYR A 32 2.17 19.56 7.29
C TYR A 32 3.07 20.02 8.44
N ALA A 33 4.24 20.60 8.14
CA ALA A 33 5.14 21.18 9.15
C ALA A 33 4.43 22.23 10.02
N LYS A 34 3.47 22.95 9.45
CA LYS A 34 2.65 23.93 10.18
C LYS A 34 1.62 23.29 11.12
N LEU A 35 1.30 22.01 10.96
CA LEU A 35 0.36 21.28 11.83
C LEU A 35 0.95 20.93 13.20
N ASP A 36 2.27 20.95 13.39
CA ASP A 36 2.95 20.72 14.67
C ASP A 36 2.33 21.51 15.85
N ARG A 37 1.95 22.77 15.60
CA ARG A 37 1.26 23.60 16.62
C ARG A 37 -0.08 23.03 17.13
N TYR A 38 -0.71 22.15 16.35
CA TYR A 38 -1.94 21.44 16.69
C TYR A 38 -1.63 20.08 17.32
N PHE A 39 -0.57 19.40 16.87
CA PHE A 39 -0.10 18.14 17.43
C PHE A 39 0.25 18.28 18.91
N ARG A 40 0.92 19.38 19.30
CA ARG A 40 1.17 19.75 20.72
C ARG A 40 -0.09 20.03 21.56
N LYS A 41 -1.27 19.95 20.93
CA LYS A 41 -2.59 20.09 21.56
C LYS A 41 -3.46 18.87 21.23
N ASP A 42 -2.82 17.74 20.97
CA ASP A 42 -3.38 16.42 20.71
C ASP A 42 -4.41 16.40 19.57
N ARG A 43 -4.14 17.14 18.48
CA ARG A 43 -5.07 17.28 17.36
C ARG A 43 -4.38 17.42 16.02
N TRP A 44 -4.98 16.81 14.99
CA TRP A 44 -4.54 16.94 13.60
C TRP A 44 -4.75 18.34 13.01
N LEU A 45 -5.85 19.01 13.36
CA LEU A 45 -6.28 20.27 12.76
C LEU A 45 -6.66 21.30 13.81
N GLY A 46 -6.61 22.57 13.42
CA GLY A 46 -7.07 23.69 14.25
C GLY A 46 -8.52 23.52 14.69
N ALA A 47 -8.84 23.99 15.89
CA ALA A 47 -10.20 23.89 16.45
C ALA A 47 -11.28 24.55 15.57
N GLN A 48 -10.88 25.57 14.80
CA GLN A 48 -11.75 26.33 13.91
C GLN A 48 -11.60 25.93 12.43
N ASN A 49 -10.85 24.86 12.13
CA ASN A 49 -10.73 24.38 10.75
C ASN A 49 -12.10 23.91 10.26
N SER A 50 -12.59 24.53 9.18
CA SER A 50 -13.94 24.34 8.61
C SER A 50 -14.21 22.91 8.17
N TYR A 51 -13.16 22.15 7.87
CA TYR A 51 -13.25 20.80 7.30
C TYR A 51 -12.91 19.70 8.30
N ARG A 52 -12.72 20.02 9.59
CA ARG A 52 -12.41 19.01 10.61
C ARG A 52 -13.56 18.03 10.89
N ARG A 53 -14.78 18.37 10.46
CA ARG A 53 -16.02 17.58 10.62
C ARG A 53 -16.81 17.67 9.33
N ASP A 54 -17.46 16.58 8.93
CA ASP A 54 -18.33 16.49 7.75
C ASP A 54 -17.72 17.14 6.49
N THR A 55 -16.44 16.89 6.27
CA THR A 55 -15.60 17.58 5.27
C THR A 55 -16.25 17.65 3.89
N VAL A 56 -16.84 16.55 3.43
CA VAL A 56 -17.51 16.47 2.12
C VAL A 56 -18.70 17.43 2.04
N MET A 57 -19.53 17.49 3.09
CA MET A 57 -20.68 18.39 3.13
C MET A 57 -20.24 19.85 3.24
N ALA A 58 -19.24 20.13 4.07
CA ALA A 58 -18.66 21.47 4.21
C ALA A 58 -18.10 21.99 2.88
N ILE A 59 -17.30 21.18 2.17
CA ILE A 59 -16.76 21.53 0.85
C ILE A 59 -17.91 21.78 -0.15
N LYS A 60 -18.93 20.91 -0.18
CA LYS A 60 -20.06 21.08 -1.10
C LYS A 60 -20.78 22.41 -0.87
N ASN A 61 -21.05 22.76 0.39
CA ASN A 61 -21.69 24.01 0.75
C ASN A 61 -20.83 25.23 0.38
N ASP A 62 -19.54 25.19 0.70
CA ASP A 62 -18.60 26.29 0.42
C ASP A 62 -18.43 26.51 -1.10
N VAL A 63 -18.34 25.44 -1.88
CA VAL A 63 -18.31 25.54 -3.36
C VAL A 63 -19.59 26.16 -3.91
N THR A 64 -20.76 25.82 -3.36
CA THR A 64 -22.04 26.44 -3.75
C THR A 64 -22.10 27.92 -3.33
N ASN A 65 -21.47 28.29 -2.21
CA ASN A 65 -21.51 29.63 -1.63
C ASN A 65 -20.38 30.57 -2.07
N GLY A 66 -19.64 30.22 -3.13
CA GLY A 66 -18.68 31.12 -3.78
C GLY A 66 -17.20 30.82 -3.52
N GLY A 67 -16.86 29.80 -2.74
CA GLY A 67 -15.48 29.33 -2.60
C GLY A 67 -15.19 28.63 -1.27
N VAL A 68 -14.17 27.77 -1.29
CA VAL A 68 -13.64 27.06 -0.13
C VAL A 68 -12.72 27.95 0.70
N ASN A 69 -12.68 27.73 2.02
CA ASN A 69 -11.58 28.20 2.85
C ASN A 69 -10.28 27.46 2.46
N GLN A 70 -9.46 28.08 1.60
CA GLN A 70 -8.33 27.40 0.97
C GLN A 70 -7.28 26.89 1.96
N LYS A 71 -6.92 27.70 2.96
CA LYS A 71 -5.97 27.32 3.99
C LYS A 71 -6.45 26.11 4.79
N HIS A 72 -7.71 26.15 5.26
CA HIS A 72 -8.27 25.03 6.01
C HIS A 72 -8.28 23.74 5.20
N LEU A 73 -8.54 23.84 3.89
CA LEU A 73 -8.58 22.67 3.01
C LEU A 73 -7.18 22.12 2.74
N ALA A 74 -6.18 22.98 2.53
CA ALA A 74 -4.78 22.56 2.42
C ALA A 74 -4.30 21.82 3.69
N GLU A 75 -4.60 22.39 4.88
CA GLU A 75 -4.30 21.74 6.17
C GLU A 75 -4.97 20.36 6.28
N TYR A 76 -6.25 20.25 5.88
CA TYR A 76 -6.96 18.98 5.87
C TYR A 76 -6.30 17.95 4.93
N ILE A 77 -5.96 18.35 3.70
CA ILE A 77 -5.34 17.45 2.72
C ILE A 77 -4.00 16.94 3.26
N ALA A 78 -3.16 17.81 3.80
CA ALA A 78 -1.88 17.42 4.38
C ALA A 78 -2.06 16.43 5.56
N ALA A 79 -2.96 16.72 6.50
CA ALA A 79 -3.26 15.82 7.62
C ALA A 79 -3.86 14.48 7.18
N SER A 80 -4.60 14.45 6.06
CA SER A 80 -5.30 13.26 5.59
C SER A 80 -4.38 12.18 5.02
N ALA A 81 -3.14 12.51 4.64
CA ALA A 81 -2.21 11.55 4.03
C ALA A 81 -1.88 10.35 4.96
N PRO A 82 -1.32 10.54 6.17
CA PRO A 82 -1.07 9.42 7.09
C PRO A 82 -2.36 8.76 7.60
N LEU A 83 -3.44 9.53 7.74
CA LEU A 83 -4.73 9.01 8.20
C LEU A 83 -5.36 8.08 7.16
N HIS A 84 -5.27 8.40 5.87
CA HIS A 84 -5.72 7.51 4.80
C HIS A 84 -4.89 6.23 4.73
N ALA A 85 -3.56 6.30 4.93
CA ALA A 85 -2.74 5.10 5.00
C ALA A 85 -3.18 4.19 6.16
N SER A 86 -3.35 4.75 7.36
CA SER A 86 -3.81 3.99 8.54
C SER A 86 -5.21 3.41 8.39
N ASP A 87 -6.16 4.17 7.84
CA ASP A 87 -7.51 3.67 7.51
C ASP A 87 -7.44 2.52 6.51
N GLY A 88 -6.54 2.59 5.53
CA GLY A 88 -6.35 1.55 4.53
C GLY A 88 -5.82 0.24 5.15
N TRP A 89 -4.81 0.33 6.02
CA TRP A 89 -4.35 -0.81 6.82
C TRP A 89 -5.44 -1.38 7.70
N SER A 90 -6.27 -0.51 8.28
CA SER A 90 -7.45 -0.92 9.03
C SER A 90 -8.39 -1.75 8.15
N PHE A 91 -8.71 -1.31 6.93
CA PHE A 91 -9.55 -2.10 6.03
C PHE A 91 -8.92 -3.44 5.64
N LEU A 92 -7.61 -3.49 5.40
CA LEU A 92 -6.91 -4.74 5.10
C LEU A 92 -6.97 -5.72 6.28
N GLY A 93 -6.88 -5.24 7.51
CA GLY A 93 -7.04 -6.06 8.71
C GLY A 93 -8.41 -6.73 8.81
N ARG A 94 -9.49 -6.00 8.51
CA ARG A 94 -10.84 -6.56 8.50
C ARG A 94 -11.07 -7.46 7.29
N ALA A 95 -10.40 -7.18 6.17
CA ALA A 95 -10.37 -8.08 5.02
C ALA A 95 -9.72 -9.42 5.40
N MET A 96 -8.61 -9.40 6.14
CA MET A 96 -7.95 -10.61 6.65
C MET A 96 -8.85 -11.40 7.60
N GLN A 97 -9.50 -10.71 8.53
CA GLN A 97 -10.45 -11.36 9.44
C GLN A 97 -11.59 -12.05 8.67
N SER A 98 -12.16 -11.37 7.67
CA SER A 98 -13.22 -11.93 6.81
C SER A 98 -12.70 -13.12 6.00
N HIS A 99 -11.48 -13.01 5.48
CA HIS A 99 -10.79 -14.05 4.73
C HIS A 99 -10.60 -15.33 5.57
N LEU A 100 -10.03 -15.20 6.77
CA LEU A 100 -9.83 -16.33 7.69
C LEU A 100 -11.17 -16.97 8.13
N ALA A 101 -12.24 -16.18 8.19
CA ALA A 101 -13.59 -16.66 8.50
C ALA A 101 -14.31 -17.30 7.29
N GLY A 102 -13.67 -17.33 6.11
CA GLY A 102 -14.24 -17.86 4.87
C GLY A 102 -15.23 -16.94 4.16
N ASP A 103 -15.37 -15.67 4.56
CA ASP A 103 -16.17 -14.67 3.86
C ASP A 103 -15.34 -13.93 2.81
N THR A 104 -15.16 -14.59 1.67
CA THR A 104 -14.37 -14.06 0.54
C THR A 104 -14.99 -12.82 -0.10
N GLY A 105 -16.31 -12.64 0.00
CA GLY A 105 -17.03 -11.48 -0.51
C GLY A 105 -16.76 -10.24 0.33
N ALA A 106 -16.89 -10.34 1.66
CA ALA A 106 -16.53 -9.27 2.58
C ALA A 106 -15.03 -8.96 2.52
N ALA A 107 -14.17 -9.99 2.45
CA ALA A 107 -12.73 -9.82 2.29
C ALA A 107 -12.38 -8.98 1.05
N ARG A 108 -12.96 -9.32 -0.10
CA ARG A 108 -12.79 -8.57 -1.35
C ARG A 108 -13.28 -7.13 -1.24
N HIS A 109 -14.46 -6.93 -0.66
CA HIS A 109 -15.03 -5.60 -0.49
C HIS A 109 -14.11 -4.70 0.34
N LEU A 110 -13.65 -5.19 1.49
CA LEU A 110 -12.79 -4.44 2.39
C LEU A 110 -11.40 -4.21 1.81
N ALA A 111 -10.83 -5.21 1.13
CA ALA A 111 -9.54 -5.08 0.44
C ALA A 111 -9.57 -3.97 -0.63
N TYR A 112 -10.64 -3.87 -1.41
CA TYR A 112 -10.80 -2.77 -2.37
C TYR A 112 -10.84 -1.38 -1.69
N TYR A 113 -11.48 -1.26 -0.53
CA TYR A 113 -11.43 -0.01 0.23
C TYR A 113 -10.05 0.29 0.80
N ALA A 114 -9.27 -0.74 1.13
CA ALA A 114 -7.86 -0.58 1.47
C ALA A 114 -7.04 -0.02 0.30
N GLU A 115 -7.24 -0.55 -0.93
CA GLU A 115 -6.62 -0.01 -2.15
C GLU A 115 -6.97 1.47 -2.36
N LEU A 116 -8.26 1.81 -2.26
CA LEU A 116 -8.74 3.18 -2.46
C LEU A 116 -8.13 4.14 -1.44
N ARG A 117 -8.06 3.73 -0.17
CA ARG A 117 -7.44 4.53 0.90
C ARG A 117 -5.95 4.71 0.69
N ALA A 118 -5.24 3.67 0.27
CA ALA A 118 -3.82 3.77 -0.08
C ALA A 118 -3.59 4.76 -1.23
N ALA A 119 -4.39 4.67 -2.30
CA ALA A 119 -4.31 5.60 -3.43
C ALA A 119 -4.58 7.06 -3.01
N MET A 120 -5.61 7.29 -2.18
CA MET A 120 -5.91 8.62 -1.64
C MET A 120 -4.79 9.15 -0.74
N SER A 121 -4.11 8.31 0.04
CA SER A 121 -2.95 8.70 0.84
C SER A 121 -1.78 9.15 -0.04
N ILE A 122 -1.43 8.35 -1.06
CA ILE A 122 -0.35 8.68 -2.02
C ILE A 122 -0.66 10.02 -2.69
N LEU A 123 -1.89 10.20 -3.19
CA LEU A 123 -2.35 11.43 -3.82
C LEU A 123 -2.30 12.63 -2.87
N ALA A 124 -2.77 12.48 -1.62
CA ALA A 124 -2.77 13.54 -0.62
C ALA A 124 -1.34 14.00 -0.27
N ALA A 125 -0.40 13.06 -0.11
CA ALA A 125 1.01 13.37 0.12
C ALA A 125 1.65 14.17 -1.04
N HIS A 126 1.09 14.06 -2.25
CA HIS A 126 1.52 14.81 -3.43
C HIS A 126 0.63 16.01 -3.75
N GLY A 127 -0.26 16.39 -2.83
CA GLY A 127 -1.07 17.60 -2.92
C GLY A 127 -2.38 17.43 -3.67
N VAL A 128 -2.90 16.22 -3.84
CA VAL A 128 -4.20 15.97 -4.47
C VAL A 128 -5.22 15.51 -3.43
N GLY A 129 -6.21 16.36 -3.16
CA GLY A 129 -7.34 16.07 -2.29
C GLY A 129 -8.53 15.48 -3.06
N VAL A 130 -8.93 14.27 -2.68
CA VAL A 130 -10.04 13.54 -3.31
C VAL A 130 -11.30 13.60 -2.43
N PHE A 131 -12.41 14.12 -2.99
CA PHE A 131 -13.69 14.26 -2.27
C PHE A 131 -14.86 13.78 -3.15
N ASP A 132 -16.12 14.01 -2.73
CA ASP A 132 -17.29 13.67 -3.55
C ASP A 132 -17.47 14.68 -4.70
N LYS A 133 -16.88 14.38 -5.86
CA LYS A 133 -16.95 15.19 -7.10
C LYS A 133 -16.40 16.61 -6.99
N GLN A 134 -15.84 16.99 -5.83
CA GLN A 134 -15.25 18.30 -5.56
C GLN A 134 -13.77 18.11 -5.21
N HIS A 135 -12.95 17.78 -6.21
CA HIS A 135 -11.54 17.48 -6.01
C HIS A 135 -10.68 18.74 -6.04
N PHE A 136 -9.56 18.74 -5.32
CA PHE A 136 -8.69 19.91 -5.19
C PHE A 136 -7.22 19.52 -5.26
N VAL A 137 -6.38 20.47 -5.65
CA VAL A 137 -4.93 20.38 -5.53
C VAL A 137 -4.38 21.47 -4.62
N VAL A 138 -3.37 21.15 -3.82
CA VAL A 138 -2.62 22.09 -3.01
C VAL A 138 -1.56 22.74 -3.90
N THR A 139 -1.69 24.04 -4.12
CA THR A 139 -0.80 24.83 -4.99
C THR A 139 0.21 25.65 -4.20
N SER A 140 -0.13 25.99 -2.96
CA SER A 140 0.77 26.60 -1.99
C SER A 140 0.33 26.23 -0.57
N PRO A 141 1.13 26.53 0.48
CA PRO A 141 0.80 26.10 1.83
C PRO A 141 -0.51 26.67 2.43
N THR A 142 -1.18 27.57 1.72
CA THR A 142 -2.44 28.20 2.13
C THR A 142 -3.46 28.28 0.98
N SER A 143 -3.15 27.68 -0.17
CA SER A 143 -3.91 27.84 -1.41
C SER A 143 -4.23 26.49 -2.02
N VAL A 144 -5.44 26.37 -2.55
CA VAL A 144 -5.91 25.18 -3.25
C VAL A 144 -6.65 25.58 -4.53
N THR A 145 -6.54 24.74 -5.55
CA THR A 145 -7.26 24.91 -6.82
C THR A 145 -8.20 23.73 -7.02
N LYS A 146 -9.44 24.01 -7.42
CA LYS A 146 -10.41 22.96 -7.74
C LYS A 146 -10.03 22.29 -9.06
N VAL A 147 -10.11 20.96 -9.11
CA VAL A 147 -9.89 20.20 -10.34
C VAL A 147 -11.17 20.20 -11.19
N SER A 148 -11.03 20.65 -12.44
CA SER A 148 -12.11 20.79 -13.40
C SER A 148 -12.46 19.46 -14.07
N GLY A 149 -13.76 19.20 -14.28
CA GLY A 149 -14.22 18.03 -15.03
C GLY A 149 -13.93 16.68 -14.35
N ALA A 150 -13.68 16.69 -13.04
CA ALA A 150 -13.41 15.48 -12.27
C ALA A 150 -14.72 14.71 -11.94
N GLY A 151 -14.64 13.39 -12.00
CA GLY A 151 -15.77 12.47 -11.84
C GLY A 151 -16.10 12.11 -10.38
N ALA A 152 -16.73 10.95 -10.19
CA ALA A 152 -16.96 10.39 -8.84
C ALA A 152 -15.64 9.98 -8.17
N THR A 153 -15.64 9.93 -6.83
CA THR A 153 -14.46 9.65 -5.99
C THR A 153 -13.61 8.48 -6.48
N HIS A 154 -14.21 7.30 -6.66
CA HIS A 154 -13.48 6.10 -7.09
C HIS A 154 -12.83 6.30 -8.46
N THR A 155 -13.60 6.79 -9.43
CA THR A 155 -13.12 7.02 -10.80
C THR A 155 -11.99 8.05 -10.82
N PHE A 156 -12.16 9.18 -10.13
CA PHE A 156 -11.14 10.22 -10.08
C PHE A 156 -9.86 9.75 -9.38
N THR A 157 -9.96 9.00 -8.27
CA THR A 157 -8.79 8.48 -7.57
C THR A 157 -7.90 7.66 -8.51
N TRP A 158 -8.49 6.70 -9.24
CA TRP A 158 -7.71 5.85 -10.15
C TRP A 158 -7.16 6.62 -11.34
N GLN A 159 -7.96 7.52 -11.92
CA GLN A 159 -7.52 8.39 -13.00
C GLN A 159 -6.36 9.32 -12.58
N ALA A 160 -6.43 9.89 -11.38
CA ALA A 160 -5.38 10.76 -10.83
C ALA A 160 -4.13 9.96 -10.48
N LEU A 161 -4.26 8.76 -9.91
CA LEU A 161 -3.12 7.89 -9.62
C LEU A 161 -2.41 7.44 -10.90
N GLN A 162 -3.17 7.08 -11.96
CA GLN A 162 -2.62 6.73 -13.27
C GLN A 162 -1.89 7.92 -13.91
N TRP A 163 -2.45 9.12 -13.79
CA TRP A 163 -1.74 10.31 -14.27
C TRP A 163 -0.47 10.56 -13.46
N TRP A 164 -0.52 10.40 -12.14
CA TRP A 164 0.62 10.62 -11.24
C TRP A 164 1.77 9.63 -11.52
N SER A 165 1.47 8.35 -11.79
CA SER A 165 2.48 7.32 -12.09
C SER A 165 3.30 7.60 -13.35
N THR A 166 2.79 8.45 -14.25
CA THR A 166 3.53 8.90 -15.45
C THR A 166 4.50 10.04 -15.17
N LYS A 167 4.49 10.63 -13.96
CA LYS A 167 5.30 11.81 -13.63
C LYS A 167 6.64 11.40 -13.01
N PRO A 168 7.74 12.10 -13.29
CA PRO A 168 9.06 11.78 -12.76
C PRO A 168 9.12 11.64 -11.22
N GLY A 169 8.32 12.41 -10.48
CA GLY A 169 8.27 12.35 -9.01
C GLY A 169 7.75 11.02 -8.46
N SER A 170 6.90 10.30 -9.20
CA SER A 170 6.36 9.00 -8.77
C SER A 170 7.45 7.92 -8.67
N TRP A 171 8.46 8.00 -9.55
CA TRP A 171 9.57 7.07 -9.58
C TRP A 171 10.48 7.28 -8.39
N SER A 172 10.68 8.52 -7.93
CA SER A 172 11.45 8.79 -6.72
C SER A 172 10.79 8.11 -5.52
N LEU A 173 9.48 8.27 -5.34
CA LEU A 173 8.77 7.62 -4.24
C LEU A 173 8.97 6.10 -4.28
N VAL A 174 8.77 5.47 -5.44
CA VAL A 174 8.99 4.05 -5.64
C VAL A 174 10.42 3.62 -5.31
N GLY A 175 11.42 4.35 -5.81
CA GLY A 175 12.83 4.04 -5.60
C GLY A 175 13.26 4.21 -4.14
N ASP A 176 12.55 5.08 -3.42
CA ASP A 176 12.74 5.33 -1.99
C ASP A 176 11.96 4.34 -1.12
N VAL A 177 10.92 3.67 -1.62
CA VAL A 177 10.20 2.61 -0.89
C VAL A 177 11.05 1.36 -0.74
N ILE A 178 11.72 0.95 -1.81
CA ILE A 178 12.49 -0.29 -1.82
C ILE A 178 13.86 -0.02 -1.21
N ARG A 179 14.05 -0.44 0.05
CA ARG A 179 15.30 -0.25 0.78
C ARG A 179 15.92 -1.54 1.33
N PRO A 180 16.24 -2.54 0.47
CA PRO A 180 16.98 -3.71 0.92
C PRO A 180 18.29 -3.27 1.57
N TYR A 181 18.55 -3.75 2.78
CA TYR A 181 19.72 -3.36 3.58
C TYR A 181 19.85 -1.84 3.82
N GLY A 182 18.74 -1.09 3.81
CA GLY A 182 18.72 0.36 4.02
C GLY A 182 19.25 1.18 2.85
N ARG A 183 19.33 0.60 1.65
CA ARG A 183 19.89 1.23 0.44
C ARG A 183 18.78 1.41 -0.60
N ASN A 184 18.60 2.62 -1.11
CA ASN A 184 17.54 2.91 -2.08
C ASN A 184 17.79 2.20 -3.41
N LEU A 185 16.72 1.91 -4.15
CA LEU A 185 16.79 1.16 -5.42
C LEU A 185 17.75 1.79 -6.44
N SER A 186 17.87 3.11 -6.44
CA SER A 186 18.79 3.85 -7.31
C SER A 186 20.26 3.53 -7.03
N GLU A 187 20.65 3.30 -5.78
CA GLU A 187 22.01 2.87 -5.40
C GLU A 187 22.30 1.46 -5.93
N TRP A 188 21.33 0.55 -5.80
CA TRP A 188 21.44 -0.81 -6.32
C TRP A 188 21.62 -0.84 -7.84
N LEU A 189 20.72 -0.20 -8.58
CA LEU A 189 20.77 -0.19 -10.04
C LEU A 189 21.93 0.64 -10.58
N GLY A 190 22.35 1.69 -9.85
CA GLY A 190 23.51 2.51 -10.18
C GLY A 190 24.84 1.76 -10.09
N ALA A 191 24.94 0.71 -9.26
CA ALA A 191 26.15 -0.11 -9.13
C ALA A 191 26.48 -0.92 -10.42
N ALA A 192 25.53 -1.06 -11.33
CA ALA A 192 25.76 -1.60 -12.65
C ALA A 192 25.35 -0.55 -13.71
N PRO A 193 26.29 0.27 -14.23
CA PRO A 193 25.99 1.50 -14.96
C PRO A 193 24.99 1.37 -16.11
N LYS A 194 24.95 0.20 -16.77
CA LYS A 194 24.02 -0.12 -17.86
C LYS A 194 22.54 -0.06 -17.44
N TYR A 195 22.24 -0.20 -16.15
CA TYR A 195 20.89 -0.29 -15.60
C TYR A 195 20.50 0.94 -14.76
N SER A 196 21.36 1.96 -14.71
CA SER A 196 21.13 3.20 -13.94
C SER A 196 19.93 4.04 -14.44
N GLY A 197 19.59 3.93 -15.72
CA GLY A 197 18.47 4.62 -16.37
C GLY A 197 17.11 3.95 -16.16
N TRP A 198 16.74 3.68 -14.92
CA TRP A 198 15.52 2.91 -14.60
C TRP A 198 14.23 3.73 -14.55
N GLY A 199 14.29 5.06 -14.64
CA GLY A 199 13.10 5.94 -14.63
C GLY A 199 12.01 5.55 -15.66
N PRO A 200 12.35 5.32 -16.95
CA PRO A 200 11.39 4.81 -17.93
C PRO A 200 10.86 3.39 -17.63
N ILE A 201 11.63 2.57 -16.90
CA ILE A 201 11.22 1.24 -16.41
C ILE A 201 10.30 1.39 -15.19
N ALA A 202 10.41 2.45 -14.39
CA ALA A 202 9.57 2.70 -13.21
C ALA A 202 8.08 2.87 -13.56
N THR A 203 7.76 3.50 -14.70
CA THR A 203 6.37 3.64 -15.17
C THR A 203 5.75 2.28 -15.46
N SER A 204 6.47 1.40 -16.18
CA SER A 204 6.03 0.02 -16.40
C SER A 204 6.16 -0.86 -15.15
N TRP A 205 6.93 -0.43 -14.16
CA TRP A 205 7.13 -1.13 -12.90
C TRP A 205 5.92 -0.99 -11.96
N ILE A 206 5.34 0.22 -11.85
CA ILE A 206 4.03 0.39 -11.18
C ILE A 206 2.99 -0.50 -11.87
N GLU A 207 2.95 -0.52 -13.21
CA GLU A 207 2.03 -1.39 -13.96
C GLU A 207 2.35 -2.90 -13.78
N SER A 208 3.60 -3.29 -13.59
CA SER A 208 4.03 -4.70 -13.57
C SER A 208 4.12 -5.37 -12.20
N LEU A 209 4.11 -4.62 -11.10
CA LEU A 209 4.01 -5.18 -9.74
C LEU A 209 2.59 -5.63 -9.33
N GLY A 210 1.67 -5.71 -10.29
CA GLY A 210 0.25 -5.92 -9.99
C GLY A 210 -0.46 -4.65 -9.54
N LEU A 211 0.24 -3.49 -9.53
CA LEU A 211 -0.37 -2.17 -9.41
C LEU A 211 -0.72 -1.59 -10.78
N ASP A 212 -1.03 -2.45 -11.75
CA ASP A 212 -1.75 -2.06 -12.95
C ASP A 212 -3.02 -1.35 -12.48
N ILE A 213 -3.00 -0.02 -12.57
CA ILE A 213 -4.05 0.84 -12.01
C ILE A 213 -5.36 0.54 -12.73
N GLN A 214 -5.32 0.02 -13.96
CA GLN A 214 -6.49 -0.48 -14.65
C GLN A 214 -7.09 -1.70 -13.95
N ARG A 215 -6.27 -2.63 -13.44
CA ARG A 215 -6.74 -3.80 -12.68
C ARG A 215 -7.33 -3.39 -11.32
N VAL A 216 -6.62 -2.54 -10.59
CA VAL A 216 -7.11 -1.99 -9.31
C VAL A 216 -8.42 -1.19 -9.52
N ALA A 217 -8.53 -0.46 -10.62
CA ALA A 217 -9.78 0.21 -10.99
C ALA A 217 -10.89 -0.80 -11.30
N ASN A 218 -10.56 -1.92 -11.96
CA ASN A 218 -11.51 -2.99 -12.27
C ASN A 218 -11.98 -3.76 -11.03
N ASP A 219 -11.20 -3.79 -9.95
CA ASP A 219 -11.61 -4.35 -8.65
C ASP A 219 -12.83 -3.63 -8.07
N GLN A 220 -13.14 -2.41 -8.54
CA GLN A 220 -14.40 -1.75 -8.24
C GLN A 220 -15.61 -2.59 -8.69
N PHE A 221 -15.53 -3.21 -9.87
CA PHE A 221 -16.62 -4.03 -10.39
C PHE A 221 -16.76 -5.32 -9.58
N SER A 222 -15.63 -6.00 -9.27
CA SER A 222 -15.65 -7.22 -8.47
C SER A 222 -16.15 -6.95 -7.04
N ARG A 223 -15.82 -5.79 -6.46
CA ARG A 223 -16.40 -5.29 -5.21
C ARG A 223 -17.90 -5.04 -5.34
N ASN A 224 -18.36 -4.40 -6.41
CA ASN A 224 -19.79 -4.14 -6.63
C ASN A 224 -20.58 -5.45 -6.68
N GLU A 225 -20.04 -6.49 -7.31
CA GLU A 225 -20.67 -7.82 -7.30
C GLU A 225 -20.82 -8.36 -5.88
N ALA A 226 -19.75 -8.33 -5.08
CA ALA A 226 -19.79 -8.78 -3.68
C ALA A 226 -20.68 -7.93 -2.75
N SER A 227 -20.96 -6.68 -3.13
CA SER A 227 -21.73 -5.72 -2.32
C SER A 227 -23.22 -5.72 -2.62
N TYR A 228 -23.60 -5.89 -3.90
CA TYR A 228 -24.98 -5.76 -4.34
C TYR A 228 -25.66 -7.10 -4.64
N ARG A 229 -24.90 -8.20 -4.78
CA ARG A 229 -25.47 -9.52 -5.02
C ARG A 229 -25.36 -10.38 -3.76
N PRO A 230 -26.42 -11.11 -3.37
CA PRO A 230 -26.29 -12.09 -2.30
C PRO A 230 -25.31 -13.21 -2.70
N ASN A 231 -24.28 -13.43 -1.89
CA ASN A 231 -23.15 -14.31 -2.21
C ASN A 231 -23.47 -15.82 -2.14
N ARG A 232 -24.67 -16.22 -1.70
CA ARG A 232 -25.08 -17.64 -1.49
C ARG A 232 -26.32 -18.06 -2.27
N VAL A 233 -26.69 -17.31 -3.30
CA VAL A 233 -27.79 -17.71 -4.22
C VAL A 233 -27.33 -18.80 -5.19
N VAL A 234 -26.04 -18.83 -5.52
CA VAL A 234 -25.39 -19.93 -6.23
C VAL A 234 -24.74 -20.86 -5.20
N GLU A 235 -24.63 -22.16 -5.52
CA GLU A 235 -23.96 -23.14 -4.67
C GLU A 235 -22.57 -22.62 -4.26
N PRO A 236 -22.29 -22.51 -2.95
CA PRO A 236 -21.07 -21.89 -2.49
C PRO A 236 -19.88 -22.84 -2.71
N ASP A 237 -18.83 -22.32 -3.32
CA ASP A 237 -17.53 -22.98 -3.30
C ASP A 237 -16.96 -22.92 -1.88
N LEU A 238 -16.58 -24.09 -1.35
CA LEU A 238 -15.92 -24.16 -0.05
C LEU A 238 -14.53 -23.51 -0.13
N VAL A 239 -14.22 -22.66 0.84
CA VAL A 239 -12.90 -22.04 0.98
C VAL A 239 -11.93 -23.08 1.52
N ASP A 240 -10.75 -23.16 0.92
CA ASP A 240 -9.64 -23.96 1.45
C ASP A 240 -9.03 -23.23 2.66
N THR A 241 -9.33 -23.75 3.86
CA THR A 241 -8.85 -23.19 5.12
C THR A 241 -7.32 -23.22 5.21
N SER A 242 -6.67 -24.28 4.69
CA SER A 242 -5.22 -24.37 4.69
C SER A 242 -4.58 -23.34 3.78
N ALA A 243 -5.13 -23.16 2.57
CA ALA A 243 -4.68 -22.10 1.67
C ALA A 243 -4.88 -20.72 2.30
N SER A 244 -5.97 -20.52 3.04
CA SER A 244 -6.28 -19.26 3.72
C SER A 244 -5.29 -18.95 4.85
N ALA A 245 -4.99 -19.94 5.69
CA ALA A 245 -3.98 -19.82 6.74
C ALA A 245 -2.59 -19.54 6.16
N ARG A 246 -2.19 -20.26 5.10
CA ARG A 246 -0.91 -20.03 4.40
C ARG A 246 -0.84 -18.63 3.78
N PHE A 247 -1.93 -18.13 3.20
CA PHE A 247 -1.99 -16.77 2.69
C PHE A 247 -1.75 -15.73 3.80
N ALA A 248 -2.39 -15.89 4.96
CA ALA A 248 -2.19 -15.01 6.11
C ALA A 248 -0.74 -15.01 6.60
N ILE A 249 -0.13 -16.20 6.75
CA ILE A 249 1.29 -16.36 7.12
C ILE A 249 2.19 -15.64 6.11
N ASN A 250 2.03 -15.94 4.83
CA ASN A 250 2.90 -15.41 3.78
C ASN A 250 2.77 -13.89 3.64
N LEU A 251 1.58 -13.33 3.87
CA LEU A 251 1.38 -11.88 3.86
C LEU A 251 2.07 -11.21 5.06
N TRP A 252 1.96 -11.76 6.27
CA TRP A 252 2.65 -11.23 7.45
C TRP A 252 4.17 -11.35 7.34
N ARG A 253 4.71 -12.49 6.89
CA ARG A 253 6.16 -12.68 6.67
C ARG A 253 6.71 -11.74 5.60
N ALA A 254 5.90 -11.33 4.62
CA ALA A 254 6.30 -10.29 3.66
C ALA A 254 6.42 -8.91 4.33
N LEU A 255 5.58 -8.63 5.33
CA LEU A 255 5.49 -7.36 6.05
C LEU A 255 6.24 -7.35 7.39
N GLU A 256 7.14 -8.31 7.60
CA GLU A 256 8.05 -8.32 8.75
C GLU A 256 8.80 -6.98 8.85
N PRO A 257 8.76 -6.29 10.00
CA PRO A 257 9.43 -5.01 10.16
C PRO A 257 10.95 -5.17 10.20
N GLY A 258 11.64 -4.23 9.57
CA GLY A 258 13.07 -4.01 9.77
C GLY A 258 13.37 -2.53 10.04
N PRO A 259 14.65 -2.17 10.18
CA PRO A 259 15.06 -0.79 10.48
C PRO A 259 14.86 0.24 9.37
N ASN A 260 14.37 -0.15 8.19
CA ASN A 260 14.19 0.76 7.06
C ASN A 260 12.92 0.44 6.24
N GLY A 261 11.96 -0.28 6.82
CA GLY A 261 10.76 -0.76 6.14
C GLY A 261 10.59 -2.27 6.27
N PHE A 262 10.43 -2.97 5.14
CA PHE A 262 10.04 -4.38 5.09
C PHE A 262 11.12 -5.19 4.39
N PRO A 263 12.20 -5.60 5.08
CA PRO A 263 13.42 -6.13 4.45
C PRO A 263 13.18 -7.34 3.53
N ASN A 264 12.25 -8.22 3.88
CA ASN A 264 11.89 -9.38 3.06
C ASN A 264 11.21 -8.94 1.75
N LEU A 265 10.15 -8.14 1.85
CA LEU A 265 9.47 -7.58 0.68
C LEU A 265 10.42 -6.76 -0.18
N ASP A 266 11.22 -5.88 0.42
CA ASP A 266 12.17 -5.01 -0.28
C ASP A 266 13.17 -5.81 -1.12
N LEU A 267 13.74 -6.89 -0.55
CA LEU A 267 14.70 -7.73 -1.27
C LEU A 267 14.05 -8.41 -2.49
N HIS A 268 12.80 -8.87 -2.35
CA HIS A 268 12.04 -9.43 -3.47
C HIS A 268 11.66 -8.36 -4.52
N LEU A 269 11.28 -7.16 -4.09
CA LEU A 269 11.02 -6.04 -4.99
C LEU A 269 12.28 -5.63 -5.75
N LEU A 270 13.45 -5.61 -5.12
CA LEU A 270 14.72 -5.41 -5.79
C LEU A 270 14.95 -6.45 -6.89
N ARG A 271 14.74 -7.75 -6.60
CA ARG A 271 14.93 -8.81 -7.59
C ARG A 271 14.03 -8.60 -8.81
N VAL A 272 12.73 -8.41 -8.59
CA VAL A 272 11.77 -8.22 -9.69
C VAL A 272 12.09 -6.96 -10.49
N THR A 273 12.44 -5.85 -9.81
CA THR A 273 12.88 -4.62 -10.49
C THR A 273 14.12 -4.87 -11.35
N PHE A 274 15.12 -5.54 -10.79
CA PHE A 274 16.38 -5.81 -11.47
C PHE A 274 16.17 -6.71 -12.70
N GLU A 275 15.36 -7.76 -12.59
CA GLU A 275 15.02 -8.63 -13.72
C GLU A 275 14.34 -7.85 -14.86
N ARG A 276 13.43 -6.92 -14.53
CA ARG A 276 12.78 -6.03 -15.51
C ARG A 276 13.74 -5.03 -16.14
N ALA A 277 14.59 -4.41 -15.33
CA ALA A 277 15.60 -3.50 -15.83
C ALA A 277 16.58 -4.22 -16.76
N PHE A 278 16.96 -5.45 -16.42
CA PHE A 278 17.78 -6.31 -17.26
C PHE A 278 17.09 -6.62 -18.59
N GLU A 279 15.84 -7.10 -18.55
CA GLU A 279 15.07 -7.43 -19.75
C GLU A 279 14.92 -6.23 -20.70
N ALA A 280 14.61 -5.05 -20.16
CA ALA A 280 14.46 -3.81 -20.92
C ALA A 280 15.76 -3.37 -21.62
N VAL A 281 16.90 -3.56 -20.96
CA VAL A 281 18.22 -3.13 -21.45
C VAL A 281 18.85 -4.16 -22.40
N GLU A 282 18.65 -5.45 -22.13
CA GLU A 282 19.27 -6.55 -22.88
C GLU A 282 18.39 -7.07 -24.02
N GLY A 283 17.08 -6.75 -24.00
CA GLY A 283 16.08 -7.29 -24.93
C GLY A 283 15.78 -8.78 -24.71
N ALA A 284 16.21 -9.34 -23.58
CA ALA A 284 16.01 -10.74 -23.23
C ALA A 284 16.05 -10.92 -21.70
N GLY A 285 15.23 -11.83 -21.18
CA GLY A 285 15.18 -12.11 -19.74
C GLY A 285 16.39 -12.88 -19.20
N PRO A 286 16.49 -12.99 -17.86
CA PRO A 286 17.62 -13.65 -17.17
C PRO A 286 17.93 -15.07 -17.67
N THR A 287 16.90 -15.88 -17.94
CA THR A 287 17.05 -17.26 -18.41
C THR A 287 17.65 -17.35 -19.82
N ALA A 288 17.37 -16.38 -20.69
CA ALA A 288 17.89 -16.35 -22.04
C ALA A 288 19.34 -15.81 -22.11
N ARG A 289 19.76 -15.01 -21.10
CA ARG A 289 21.11 -14.45 -20.99
C ARG A 289 21.70 -14.64 -19.57
N PRO A 290 21.94 -15.88 -19.13
CA PRO A 290 22.33 -16.18 -17.76
C PRO A 290 23.71 -15.63 -17.38
N GLY A 291 24.69 -15.65 -18.31
CA GLY A 291 26.03 -15.11 -18.08
C GLY A 291 26.04 -13.59 -17.80
N PRO A 292 25.49 -12.77 -18.71
CA PRO A 292 25.33 -11.33 -18.49
C PRO A 292 24.50 -11.00 -17.23
N PHE A 293 23.43 -11.76 -16.97
CA PHE A 293 22.62 -11.56 -15.77
C PHE A 293 23.41 -11.83 -14.50
N ALA A 294 24.15 -12.95 -14.43
CA ALA A 294 24.99 -13.28 -13.29
C ALA A 294 26.08 -12.22 -13.05
N ALA A 295 26.71 -11.68 -14.11
CA ALA A 295 27.69 -10.61 -13.98
C ALA A 295 27.07 -9.33 -13.38
N ALA A 296 25.87 -8.95 -13.86
CA ALA A 296 25.14 -7.80 -13.34
C ALA A 296 24.65 -8.02 -11.89
N ALA A 297 24.12 -9.20 -11.57
CA ALA A 297 23.68 -9.58 -10.23
C ALA A 297 24.84 -9.49 -9.22
N ASN A 298 26.02 -10.02 -9.59
CA ASN A 298 27.22 -9.93 -8.74
C ASN A 298 27.73 -8.49 -8.57
N ALA A 299 27.56 -7.63 -9.57
CA ALA A 299 27.94 -6.22 -9.45
C ALA A 299 27.02 -5.47 -8.49
N ILE A 300 25.71 -5.63 -8.66
CA ILE A 300 24.67 -4.99 -7.85
C ILE A 300 24.70 -5.52 -6.41
N ALA A 301 24.93 -6.82 -6.21
CA ALA A 301 25.02 -7.43 -4.89
C ALA A 301 26.16 -6.90 -4.00
N LYS A 302 27.13 -6.17 -4.55
CA LYS A 302 28.17 -5.49 -3.75
C LYS A 302 27.62 -4.34 -2.92
N VAL A 303 26.46 -3.79 -3.29
CA VAL A 303 25.76 -2.75 -2.51
C VAL A 303 25.29 -3.31 -1.16
N ALA A 304 25.00 -4.60 -1.08
CA ALA A 304 24.63 -5.29 0.16
C ALA A 304 25.75 -5.31 1.21
N GLY A 305 27.00 -5.17 0.78
CA GLY A 305 28.19 -5.32 1.61
C GLY A 305 29.27 -6.18 0.97
N VAL A 306 30.16 -6.74 1.79
CA VAL A 306 31.32 -7.54 1.35
C VAL A 306 31.20 -9.00 1.78
N GLY A 307 31.98 -9.88 1.13
CA GLY A 307 32.09 -11.29 1.50
C GLY A 307 30.75 -12.03 1.39
N GLN A 308 30.38 -12.74 2.46
CA GLN A 308 29.24 -13.66 2.44
C GLN A 308 27.90 -12.98 2.17
N THR A 309 27.68 -11.76 2.66
CA THR A 309 26.43 -11.01 2.43
C THR A 309 26.22 -10.77 0.93
N SER A 310 27.25 -10.26 0.24
CA SER A 310 27.20 -10.04 -1.21
C SER A 310 26.93 -11.33 -1.98
N SER A 311 27.60 -12.43 -1.62
CA SER A 311 27.38 -13.72 -2.28
C SER A 311 25.96 -14.26 -2.07
N ARG A 312 25.39 -14.13 -0.85
CA ARG A 312 24.00 -14.53 -0.57
C ARG A 312 23.02 -13.67 -1.36
N THR A 313 23.21 -12.36 -1.40
CA THR A 313 22.36 -11.46 -2.19
C THR A 313 22.43 -11.78 -3.67
N ALA A 314 23.63 -12.02 -4.23
CA ALA A 314 23.78 -12.43 -5.63
C ALA A 314 23.02 -13.74 -5.91
N ASN A 315 23.18 -14.75 -5.05
CA ASN A 315 22.47 -16.04 -5.20
C ASN A 315 20.94 -15.89 -5.09
N PHE A 316 20.46 -14.97 -4.25
CA PHE A 316 19.05 -14.64 -4.15
C PHE A 316 18.53 -13.97 -5.44
N LEU A 317 19.24 -12.96 -5.96
CA LEU A 317 18.90 -12.28 -7.21
C LEU A 317 18.91 -13.24 -8.40
N MET A 318 19.82 -14.22 -8.40
CA MET A 318 19.91 -15.28 -9.40
C MET A 318 18.94 -16.45 -9.16
N ARG A 319 17.99 -16.34 -8.22
CA ARG A 319 17.00 -17.39 -7.90
C ARG A 319 17.60 -18.74 -7.49
N SER A 320 18.86 -18.77 -7.04
CA SER A 320 19.59 -20.01 -6.73
C SER A 320 19.30 -20.55 -5.32
N GLN A 321 18.91 -19.70 -4.37
CA GLN A 321 18.53 -20.11 -3.00
C GLN A 321 17.02 -20.10 -2.78
N GLN A 322 16.33 -19.08 -3.30
CA GLN A 322 14.89 -18.91 -3.17
C GLN A 322 14.31 -18.62 -4.55
N PRO A 323 13.90 -19.65 -5.31
CA PRO A 323 13.56 -19.50 -6.71
C PRO A 323 12.23 -18.77 -6.96
N LEU A 324 11.32 -18.82 -5.98
CA LEU A 324 9.98 -18.25 -6.10
C LEU A 324 9.92 -16.81 -5.55
N ASP A 325 9.05 -16.01 -6.13
CA ASP A 325 8.65 -14.71 -5.58
C ASP A 325 7.65 -14.90 -4.43
N LEU A 326 7.57 -13.90 -3.54
CA LEU A 326 6.60 -13.88 -2.46
C LEU A 326 5.17 -14.00 -3.00
N ASP A 327 4.31 -14.66 -2.24
CA ASP A 327 2.90 -14.86 -2.58
C ASP A 327 2.17 -13.54 -2.79
N ILE A 328 2.49 -12.50 -2.01
CA ILE A 328 1.95 -11.16 -2.20
C ILE A 328 2.21 -10.66 -3.63
N LEU A 329 3.42 -10.82 -4.17
CA LEU A 329 3.77 -10.40 -5.53
C LEU A 329 3.10 -11.29 -6.58
N ARG A 330 3.08 -12.61 -6.37
CA ARG A 330 2.47 -13.57 -7.31
C ARG A 330 0.96 -13.38 -7.42
N ASN A 331 0.29 -13.16 -6.29
CA ASN A 331 -1.15 -12.90 -6.21
C ASN A 331 -1.51 -11.53 -6.78
N ALA A 332 -0.73 -10.49 -6.47
CA ALA A 332 -0.98 -9.15 -7.02
C ALA A 332 -0.91 -9.12 -8.55
N ALA A 333 0.00 -9.91 -9.14
CA ALA A 333 0.19 -9.99 -10.59
C ALA A 333 -0.93 -10.74 -11.34
N GLN A 334 -1.84 -11.45 -10.65
CA GLN A 334 -2.91 -12.21 -11.30
C GLN A 334 -4.00 -11.31 -11.88
N ASP A 335 -4.39 -11.59 -13.13
CA ASP A 335 -5.54 -10.99 -13.81
C ASP A 335 -6.70 -12.01 -13.88
N SER A 336 -7.26 -12.27 -12.71
CA SER A 336 -8.34 -13.24 -12.51
C SER A 336 -9.71 -12.58 -12.63
N ALA A 337 -10.70 -13.30 -13.18
CA ALA A 337 -12.09 -12.88 -13.14
C ALA A 337 -12.63 -12.77 -11.70
N SER A 338 -13.67 -11.96 -11.47
CA SER A 338 -14.32 -11.83 -10.16
C SER A 338 -14.94 -13.14 -9.64
N SER A 339 -15.18 -14.10 -10.52
CA SER A 339 -15.64 -15.46 -10.18
C SER A 339 -14.53 -16.39 -9.69
N ASP A 340 -13.26 -15.99 -9.82
CA ASP A 340 -12.14 -16.78 -9.30
C ASP A 340 -12.19 -16.83 -7.76
N ARG A 341 -12.01 -18.04 -7.23
CA ARG A 341 -12.05 -18.33 -5.79
C ARG A 341 -10.97 -17.56 -5.03
N SER A 342 -9.79 -17.40 -5.63
CA SER A 342 -8.65 -16.70 -5.04
C SER A 342 -8.65 -15.20 -5.36
N HIS A 343 -9.63 -14.68 -6.11
CA HIS A 343 -9.66 -13.27 -6.51
C HIS A 343 -9.54 -12.31 -5.32
N HIS A 344 -10.17 -12.63 -4.18
CA HIS A 344 -10.08 -11.81 -2.98
C HIS A 344 -8.64 -11.71 -2.43
N MET A 345 -7.85 -12.80 -2.49
CA MET A 345 -6.43 -12.79 -2.14
C MET A 345 -5.62 -11.92 -3.11
N HIS A 346 -5.99 -11.90 -4.40
CA HIS A 346 -5.34 -11.03 -5.38
C HIS A 346 -5.57 -9.55 -5.06
N VAL A 347 -6.80 -9.16 -4.73
CA VAL A 347 -7.15 -7.77 -4.30
C VAL A 347 -6.44 -7.42 -2.99
N MET A 348 -6.41 -8.33 -2.01
CA MET A 348 -5.71 -8.10 -0.73
C MET A 348 -4.20 -7.89 -0.92
N SER A 349 -3.56 -8.66 -1.81
CA SER A 349 -2.15 -8.48 -2.12
C SER A 349 -1.84 -7.16 -2.81
N ARG A 350 -2.69 -6.72 -3.76
CA ARG A 350 -2.58 -5.40 -4.38
C ARG A 350 -2.77 -4.27 -3.36
N ALA A 351 -3.77 -4.41 -2.49
CA ALA A 351 -4.00 -3.49 -1.37
C ALA A 351 -2.76 -3.36 -0.48
N ALA A 352 -2.17 -4.48 -0.06
CA ALA A 352 -0.98 -4.49 0.78
C ALA A 352 0.21 -3.77 0.10
N LEU A 353 0.46 -4.03 -1.19
CA LEU A 353 1.54 -3.35 -1.93
C LEU A 353 1.29 -1.83 -2.06
N LEU A 354 0.04 -1.41 -2.34
CA LEU A 354 -0.31 0.02 -2.36
C LEU A 354 -0.16 0.65 -0.97
N LEU A 355 -0.51 -0.08 0.09
CA LEU A 355 -0.41 0.41 1.45
C LEU A 355 1.04 0.58 1.89
N VAL A 356 1.95 -0.30 1.48
CA VAL A 356 3.40 -0.11 1.68
C VAL A 356 3.85 1.20 1.00
N LEU A 357 3.42 1.45 -0.24
CA LEU A 357 3.73 2.69 -0.96
C LEU A 357 3.15 3.93 -0.26
N ALA A 358 1.89 3.86 0.18
CA ALA A 358 1.19 4.92 0.92
C ALA A 358 1.84 5.22 2.28
N THR A 359 2.30 4.18 2.97
CA THR A 359 3.02 4.28 4.24
C THR A 359 4.33 5.01 4.05
N THR A 360 5.11 4.65 3.02
CA THR A 360 6.35 5.38 2.70
C THR A 360 6.08 6.82 2.27
N ALA A 361 5.03 7.09 1.50
CA ALA A 361 4.65 8.45 1.13
C ALA A 361 4.32 9.31 2.37
N SER A 362 3.59 8.71 3.32
CA SER A 362 3.23 9.37 4.58
C SER A 362 4.45 9.59 5.48
N ARG A 363 5.34 8.60 5.58
CA ARG A 363 6.59 8.72 6.32
C ARG A 363 7.45 9.86 5.78
N ARG A 364 7.67 9.91 4.46
CA ARG A 364 8.43 11.00 3.83
C ARG A 364 7.81 12.36 4.09
N LEU A 365 6.49 12.47 4.00
CA LEU A 365 5.81 13.72 4.31
C LEU A 365 6.09 14.17 5.76
N ILE A 366 6.08 13.25 6.72
CA ILE A 366 6.37 13.49 8.13
C ILE A 366 7.84 13.91 8.31
N GLU A 367 8.78 13.11 7.77
CA GLU A 367 10.23 13.35 7.84
C GLU A 367 10.63 14.69 7.18
N ASP A 368 10.18 14.94 5.95
CA ASP A 368 10.48 16.16 5.19
C ASP A 368 9.86 17.40 5.84
N ALA A 369 8.79 17.24 6.61
CA ALA A 369 8.18 18.31 7.41
C ALA A 369 8.93 18.59 8.72
N GLY A 370 9.99 17.82 9.02
CA GLY A 370 10.77 17.92 10.26
C GLY A 370 10.01 17.40 11.48
N SER A 371 9.05 16.50 11.28
CA SER A 371 8.30 15.81 12.33
C SER A 371 8.70 14.34 12.40
N GLY A 372 8.35 13.66 13.49
CA GLY A 372 8.45 12.22 13.65
C GLY A 372 7.10 11.59 14.00
N LEU A 373 7.04 10.25 14.05
CA LEU A 373 5.82 9.56 14.46
C LEU A 373 5.41 9.93 15.91
N ASP A 374 6.39 10.19 16.78
CA ASP A 374 6.17 10.61 18.17
C ASP A 374 5.39 11.92 18.31
N ASP A 375 5.51 12.84 17.34
CA ASP A 375 4.72 14.07 17.32
C ASP A 375 3.22 13.79 17.15
N THR A 376 2.88 12.59 16.66
CA THR A 376 1.50 12.13 16.46
C THR A 376 1.07 11.04 17.45
N SER A 377 1.81 10.86 18.55
CA SER A 377 1.52 9.91 19.65
C SER A 377 0.09 10.00 20.15
N PHE A 378 -0.44 11.21 20.32
CA PHE A 378 -1.84 11.44 20.72
C PHE A 378 -2.88 10.65 19.89
N TRP A 379 -2.57 10.36 18.63
CA TRP A 379 -3.44 9.63 17.72
C TRP A 379 -3.13 8.14 17.69
N TRP A 380 -1.88 7.74 17.42
CA TRP A 380 -1.58 6.33 17.21
C TRP A 380 -1.66 5.53 18.52
N GLU A 381 -1.34 6.15 19.66
CA GLU A 381 -1.49 5.53 20.98
C GLU A 381 -2.95 5.19 21.28
N ALA A 382 -3.85 6.14 21.03
CA ALA A 382 -5.28 5.96 21.18
C ALA A 382 -5.82 4.92 20.19
N LEU A 383 -5.36 4.97 18.94
CA LEU A 383 -5.73 4.00 17.91
C LEU A 383 -5.44 2.56 18.38
N GLY A 384 -4.23 2.26 18.86
CA GLY A 384 -3.92 0.88 19.26
C GLY A 384 -4.67 0.41 20.50
N VAL A 385 -5.04 1.30 21.43
CA VAL A 385 -5.96 0.95 22.53
C VAL A 385 -7.35 0.63 21.98
N GLU A 386 -7.91 1.52 21.14
CA GLU A 386 -9.25 1.35 20.55
C GLU A 386 -9.36 0.12 19.65
N ARG A 387 -8.26 -0.27 18.99
CA ARG A 387 -8.19 -1.45 18.13
C ARG A 387 -7.80 -2.73 18.88
N GLY A 388 -7.49 -2.65 20.17
CA GLY A 388 -7.10 -3.79 20.98
C GLY A 388 -5.74 -4.38 20.62
N ILE A 389 -4.84 -3.56 20.07
CA ILE A 389 -3.45 -3.93 19.78
C ILE A 389 -2.66 -4.00 21.10
N TRP A 390 -2.89 -3.02 21.98
CA TRP A 390 -2.33 -2.96 23.33
C TRP A 390 -3.36 -2.51 24.37
N ARG A 391 -3.07 -2.79 25.64
CA ARG A 391 -4.00 -2.49 26.76
C ARG A 391 -3.96 -1.04 27.22
N THR A 392 -2.77 -0.44 27.22
CA THR A 392 -2.51 0.92 27.71
C THR A 392 -1.46 1.59 26.85
N ALA A 393 -1.50 2.92 26.78
CA ALA A 393 -0.50 3.74 26.11
C ALA A 393 0.46 4.41 27.11
N PRO A 394 1.74 4.67 26.74
CA PRO A 394 2.41 4.14 25.55
C PRO A 394 2.61 2.62 25.68
N ALA A 395 2.65 1.92 24.55
CA ALA A 395 2.66 0.45 24.56
C ALA A 395 4.08 -0.15 24.62
N THR A 396 5.01 0.46 23.91
CA THR A 396 6.46 0.17 23.87
C THR A 396 7.19 1.41 23.33
N ASN A 397 8.51 1.46 23.50
CA ASN A 397 9.36 2.47 22.86
C ASN A 397 9.62 2.15 21.38
N ASP A 398 9.42 0.90 20.95
CA ASP A 398 9.64 0.46 19.58
C ASP A 398 8.47 -0.41 19.09
N LEU A 399 7.67 0.12 18.17
CA LEU A 399 6.50 -0.57 17.62
C LEU A 399 6.84 -1.88 16.90
N ARG A 400 8.12 -2.10 16.55
CA ARG A 400 8.59 -3.35 15.94
C ARG A 400 8.61 -4.51 16.93
N ASP A 401 8.63 -4.25 18.23
CA ASP A 401 8.58 -5.29 19.27
C ASP A 401 7.30 -6.13 19.17
N PHE A 402 6.21 -5.56 18.63
CA PHE A 402 4.97 -6.31 18.37
C PHE A 402 5.12 -7.42 17.32
N TRP A 403 6.22 -7.45 16.57
CA TRP A 403 6.50 -8.55 15.65
C TRP A 403 6.69 -9.88 16.37
N GLU A 404 7.24 -9.88 17.59
CA GLU A 404 7.42 -11.11 18.36
C GLU A 404 6.07 -11.78 18.64
N ASP A 405 5.08 -11.01 19.11
CA ASP A 405 3.70 -11.46 19.31
C ASP A 405 3.07 -12.02 18.03
N ILE A 406 3.36 -11.43 16.87
CA ILE A 406 2.86 -11.90 15.57
C ILE A 406 3.58 -13.17 15.17
N SER A 407 4.91 -13.23 15.27
CA SER A 407 5.71 -14.40 14.90
C SER A 407 5.32 -15.62 15.72
N ASP A 408 5.12 -15.48 17.02
CA ASP A 408 4.63 -16.56 17.89
C ASP A 408 3.29 -17.12 17.39
N GLU A 409 2.38 -16.24 16.95
CA GLU A 409 1.08 -16.69 16.43
C GLU A 409 1.21 -17.31 15.03
N LEU A 410 2.14 -16.86 14.19
CA LEU A 410 2.43 -17.49 12.91
C LEU A 410 2.96 -18.91 13.11
N ASP A 411 3.90 -19.10 14.04
CA ASP A 411 4.51 -20.40 14.34
C ASP A 411 3.43 -21.40 14.85
N VAL A 412 2.46 -20.95 15.66
CA VAL A 412 1.32 -21.78 16.10
C VAL A 412 0.46 -22.25 14.92
N VAL A 413 0.23 -21.38 13.93
CA VAL A 413 -0.57 -21.72 12.75
C VAL A 413 0.20 -22.63 11.80
N GLU A 414 1.51 -22.43 11.65
CA GLU A 414 2.40 -23.30 10.88
C GLU A 414 2.44 -24.71 11.50
N ASP A 415 2.62 -24.81 12.82
CA ASP A 415 2.55 -26.06 13.57
C ASP A 415 1.21 -26.77 13.42
N TRP A 416 0.11 -26.02 13.33
CA TRP A 416 -1.22 -26.59 13.09
C TRP A 416 -1.35 -27.13 11.66
N LEU A 417 -0.84 -26.41 10.66
CA LEU A 417 -0.85 -26.85 9.26
C LEU A 417 -0.02 -28.13 9.04
N ASP A 418 1.08 -28.29 9.77
CA ASP A 418 2.01 -29.42 9.63
C ASP A 418 1.52 -30.72 10.29
N ARG A 419 0.46 -30.68 11.11
CA ARG A 419 -0.11 -31.87 11.78
C ARG A 419 -0.86 -32.84 10.85
N ASP A 420 -0.91 -32.54 9.55
CA ASP A 420 -1.44 -33.35 8.43
C ASP A 420 -2.69 -34.18 8.78
N VAL A 421 -3.85 -33.52 8.84
CA VAL A 421 -5.15 -34.17 9.07
C VAL A 421 -6.24 -33.60 8.15
N GLY A 422 -6.17 -33.87 6.85
CA GLY A 422 -7.31 -33.78 5.92
C GLY A 422 -7.88 -32.37 5.65
N ASN A 423 -9.18 -32.31 5.31
CA ASN A 423 -9.88 -31.08 4.95
C ASN A 423 -10.24 -30.26 6.20
N TYR A 424 -9.39 -29.31 6.58
CA TYR A 424 -9.65 -28.41 7.70
C TYR A 424 -10.79 -27.43 7.41
N THR A 425 -11.65 -27.22 8.40
CA THR A 425 -12.68 -26.18 8.38
C THR A 425 -12.20 -24.93 9.13
N SER A 426 -12.81 -23.77 8.86
CA SER A 426 -12.55 -22.54 9.63
C SER A 426 -12.85 -22.72 11.13
N LEU A 427 -13.75 -23.65 11.50
CA LEU A 427 -14.01 -23.99 12.91
C LEU A 427 -12.81 -24.71 13.54
N ASP A 428 -12.18 -25.63 12.80
CA ASP A 428 -10.99 -26.34 13.29
C ASP A 428 -9.82 -25.37 13.50
N LEU A 429 -9.65 -24.42 12.57
CA LEU A 429 -8.67 -23.35 12.70
C LEU A 429 -8.95 -22.48 13.94
N ALA A 430 -10.20 -22.07 14.15
CA ALA A 430 -10.59 -21.26 15.30
C ALA A 430 -10.42 -21.99 16.64
N ALA A 431 -10.67 -23.30 16.66
CA ALA A 431 -10.49 -24.11 17.86
C ALA A 431 -9.01 -24.31 18.20
N ALA A 432 -8.16 -24.53 17.18
CA ALA A 432 -6.74 -24.78 17.37
C ALA A 432 -5.91 -23.51 17.57
N CYS A 433 -6.26 -22.43 16.88
CA CYS A 433 -5.53 -21.16 16.84
C CYS A 433 -6.46 -19.99 17.24
N PRO A 434 -6.95 -19.92 18.49
CA PRO A 434 -8.04 -19.01 18.86
C PRO A 434 -7.70 -17.52 18.73
N ARG A 435 -6.42 -17.15 18.75
CA ARG A 435 -5.99 -15.75 18.65
C ARG A 435 -5.84 -15.28 17.21
N ILE A 436 -5.73 -16.18 16.24
CA ILE A 436 -5.44 -15.86 14.82
C ILE A 436 -6.39 -14.79 14.25
N PHE A 437 -7.69 -14.89 14.52
CA PHE A 437 -8.72 -14.00 14.00
C PHE A 437 -8.61 -12.57 14.54
N SER A 438 -7.98 -12.41 15.70
CA SER A 438 -7.76 -11.11 16.32
C SER A 438 -6.36 -10.58 16.03
N ARG A 439 -5.32 -11.40 16.23
CA ARG A 439 -3.91 -11.01 16.09
C ARG A 439 -3.52 -10.80 14.63
N LEU A 440 -3.81 -11.76 13.76
CA LEU A 440 -3.44 -11.62 12.35
C LEU A 440 -4.34 -10.63 11.59
N ALA A 441 -5.34 -10.04 12.23
CA ALA A 441 -6.13 -8.93 11.70
C ALA A 441 -5.57 -7.54 12.08
N GLN A 442 -4.52 -7.45 12.91
CA GLN A 442 -3.93 -6.19 13.40
C GLN A 442 -3.00 -5.52 12.37
N PHE A 443 -3.46 -5.38 11.12
CA PHE A 443 -2.68 -4.82 10.02
C PHE A 443 -2.37 -3.31 10.17
N GLU A 444 -2.95 -2.63 11.16
CA GLU A 444 -2.51 -1.30 11.57
C GLU A 444 -1.03 -1.27 11.99
N LEU A 445 -0.51 -2.38 12.53
CA LEU A 445 0.89 -2.53 12.94
C LEU A 445 1.87 -2.27 11.77
N PRO A 446 1.76 -2.97 10.62
CA PRO A 446 2.49 -2.64 9.39
C PRO A 446 2.50 -1.16 9.00
N GLY A 447 1.35 -0.49 9.14
CA GLY A 447 1.25 0.94 8.87
C GLY A 447 2.03 1.79 9.87
N LEU A 448 1.89 1.51 11.16
CA LEU A 448 2.54 2.31 12.21
C LEU A 448 4.05 2.10 12.23
N TRP A 449 4.54 0.85 12.24
CA TRP A 449 5.98 0.63 12.25
C TRP A 449 6.63 1.05 10.93
N GLY A 450 5.90 0.95 9.81
CA GLY A 450 6.40 1.41 8.51
C GLY A 450 6.49 2.93 8.41
N MET A 451 5.65 3.67 9.16
CA MET A 451 5.76 5.13 9.30
C MET A 451 6.87 5.55 10.26
N SER A 452 7.24 4.72 11.24
CA SER A 452 8.38 4.98 12.14
C SER A 452 9.75 4.55 11.61
N ALA A 453 9.78 3.74 10.54
CA ALA A 453 10.98 3.00 10.10
C ALA A 453 12.06 3.84 9.40
#